data_AF-A0A7Y1X9S7-F1
#
_entry.id   AF-A0A7Y1X9S7-F1
#
_cell.length_a   1.000
_cell.length_b   1.000
_cell.length_c   1.000
_cell.angle_alpha   90.00
_cell.angle_beta   90.00
_cell.angle_gamma   90.00
#
_symmetry.space_group_name_H-M   'P 1'
#
loop_
_entity.id
_entity.type
_entity.pdbx_description
1 polymer ?
#
loop_
_entity_poly.entity_id
_entity_poly.type
_entity_poly.pdbx_seq_one_letter_code
_entity_poly.pdbx_strand_id
1 'polypeptide(L)'
;MTRLGLSLLAEPSQRAPVAVVDVRGWLSPLAAFEAGIDPERLVIVRNAERQQWPQVVAALLEGLQAVYAEVPAGVPEAHLRRLSALARARRGILLLRPLDSRLPSGVSHLTLQSERVVWEGAESGHGRLRRRHLHMRAWGKGAGGTERLYEVEDDGENAMRVVAGVVASPAGRAAG
;
A
#
# COMPACT_ATOMS: atom_id res chain seq x y z
N MET A 1 5.81 1.46 -4.30
CA MET A 1 4.86 1.34 -3.18
C MET A 1 3.52 2.01 -3.41
N THR A 2 3.40 3.22 -4.00
CA THR A 2 2.09 3.85 -4.26
C THR A 2 1.17 2.96 -5.08
N ARG A 3 1.65 2.49 -6.24
CA ARG A 3 0.88 1.67 -7.19
C ARG A 3 0.35 0.38 -6.55
N LEU A 4 1.17 -0.32 -5.78
CA LEU A 4 0.72 -1.47 -4.97
C LEU A 4 -0.38 -1.08 -3.97
N GLY A 5 -0.21 0.03 -3.25
CA GLY A 5 -1.23 0.50 -2.33
C GLY A 5 -2.57 0.80 -3.01
N LEU A 6 -2.52 1.39 -4.20
CA LEU A 6 -3.71 1.69 -4.99
C LEU A 6 -4.36 0.42 -5.56
N SER A 7 -3.60 -0.56 -6.02
CA SER A 7 -4.19 -1.80 -6.51
C SER A 7 -4.93 -2.59 -5.44
N LEU A 8 -4.53 -2.45 -4.17
CA LEU A 8 -5.25 -3.06 -3.04
C LEU A 8 -6.63 -2.41 -2.82
N LEU A 9 -6.89 -1.25 -3.42
CA LEU A 9 -8.21 -0.63 -3.47
C LEU A 9 -9.02 -1.02 -4.72
N ALA A 10 -8.41 -1.66 -5.73
CA ALA A 10 -9.07 -2.00 -6.99
C ALA A 10 -10.31 -2.87 -6.75
N GLU A 11 -10.16 -4.03 -6.09
CA GLU A 11 -11.28 -4.92 -5.80
C GLU A 11 -12.34 -4.25 -4.88
N PRO A 12 -11.99 -3.60 -3.75
CA PRO A 12 -12.98 -2.86 -2.96
C PRO A 12 -13.75 -1.81 -3.75
N SER A 13 -13.10 -1.10 -4.68
CA SER A 13 -13.75 -0.09 -5.51
C SER A 13 -14.82 -0.68 -6.43
N GLN A 14 -14.72 -1.95 -6.82
CA GLN A 14 -15.75 -2.64 -7.61
C GLN A 14 -17.05 -2.87 -6.85
N ARG A 15 -17.11 -2.59 -5.54
CA ARG A 15 -18.28 -2.80 -4.69
C ARG A 15 -18.84 -1.53 -4.07
N ALA A 16 -17.98 -0.58 -3.71
CA ALA A 16 -18.36 0.64 -3.02
C ALA A 16 -17.31 1.74 -3.23
N PRO A 17 -17.65 3.02 -2.97
CA PRO A 17 -16.67 4.09 -2.99
C PRO A 17 -15.50 3.85 -2.03
N VAL A 18 -14.30 4.22 -2.48
CA VAL A 18 -13.04 4.12 -1.76
C VAL A 18 -12.37 5.48 -1.69
N ALA A 19 -11.57 5.71 -0.65
CA ALA A 19 -10.87 6.98 -0.50
C ALA A 19 -9.35 6.83 -0.47
N VAL A 20 -8.68 7.84 -1.02
CA VAL A 20 -7.26 8.11 -0.82
C VAL A 20 -7.10 9.43 -0.07
N VAL A 21 -6.42 9.41 1.07
CA VAL A 21 -5.92 10.60 1.76
C VAL A 21 -4.52 10.90 1.23
N ASP A 22 -4.44 11.88 0.33
CA ASP A 22 -3.22 12.36 -0.32
C ASP A 22 -2.64 13.51 0.50
N VAL A 23 -1.58 13.22 1.24
CA VAL A 23 -0.91 14.20 2.10
C VAL A 23 0.10 15.02 1.30
N ARG A 24 0.75 14.39 0.33
CA ARG A 24 1.77 15.04 -0.50
C ARG A 24 1.19 15.89 -1.64
N GLY A 25 -0.09 15.71 -1.97
CA GLY A 25 -0.79 16.48 -3.00
C GLY A 25 -0.47 16.09 -4.44
N TRP A 26 0.24 14.97 -4.62
CA TRP A 26 0.80 14.50 -5.89
C TRP A 26 0.04 13.32 -6.51
N LEU A 27 -1.02 12.84 -5.86
CA LEU A 27 -1.77 11.69 -6.39
C LEU A 27 -2.49 12.07 -7.69
N SER A 28 -2.18 11.33 -8.74
CA SER A 28 -2.90 11.40 -10.01
C SER A 28 -4.12 10.47 -9.99
N PRO A 29 -5.34 10.96 -10.29
CA PRO A 29 -6.50 10.11 -10.49
C PRO A 29 -6.27 9.07 -11.60
N LEU A 30 -5.62 9.47 -12.70
CA LEU A 30 -5.32 8.56 -13.82
C LEU A 30 -4.47 7.38 -13.35
N ALA A 31 -3.44 7.62 -12.53
CA ALA A 31 -2.59 6.55 -12.00
C ALA A 31 -3.35 5.58 -11.07
N ALA A 32 -4.43 6.05 -10.43
CA ALA A 32 -5.32 5.21 -9.64
C ALA A 32 -6.24 4.36 -10.53
N PHE A 33 -6.73 4.91 -11.64
CA PHE A 33 -7.51 4.18 -12.63
C PHE A 33 -6.68 3.09 -13.31
N GLU A 34 -5.44 3.42 -13.68
CA GLU A 34 -4.40 2.45 -14.12
C GLU A 34 -3.95 1.48 -13.02
N ALA A 35 -4.45 1.59 -11.79
CA ALA A 35 -4.26 0.57 -10.77
C ALA A 35 -5.49 -0.33 -10.62
N GLY A 36 -6.52 -0.16 -11.46
CA GLY A 36 -7.77 -0.93 -11.46
C GLY A 36 -8.86 -0.35 -10.55
N ILE A 37 -8.70 0.87 -10.03
CA ILE A 37 -9.75 1.54 -9.24
C ILE A 37 -10.83 2.06 -10.19
N ASP A 38 -12.10 1.78 -9.86
CA ASP A 38 -13.27 2.31 -10.57
C ASP A 38 -13.30 3.85 -10.51
N PRO A 39 -13.25 4.55 -11.67
CA PRO A 39 -13.23 6.01 -11.73
C PRO A 39 -14.43 6.69 -11.04
N GLU A 40 -15.61 6.06 -11.08
CA GLU A 40 -16.85 6.61 -10.50
C GLU A 40 -16.90 6.44 -8.96
N ARG A 41 -15.90 5.76 -8.38
CA ARG A 41 -15.89 5.35 -6.98
C ARG A 41 -14.63 5.76 -6.23
N LEU A 42 -13.76 6.55 -6.86
CA LEU A 42 -12.58 7.10 -6.22
C LEU A 42 -12.86 8.48 -5.61
N VAL A 43 -12.63 8.60 -4.30
CA VAL A 43 -12.55 9.89 -3.61
C VAL A 43 -11.10 10.21 -3.29
N ILE A 44 -10.62 11.39 -3.69
CA ILE A 44 -9.28 11.87 -3.31
C ILE A 44 -9.45 13.04 -2.35
N VAL A 45 -9.00 12.85 -1.11
CA VAL A 45 -8.95 13.91 -0.11
C VAL A 45 -7.52 14.40 0.01
N ARG A 46 -7.27 15.63 -0.44
CA ARG A 46 -5.98 16.29 -0.25
C ARG A 46 -5.94 16.94 1.11
N ASN A 47 -5.07 16.44 1.99
CA ASN A 47 -4.95 16.96 3.35
C ASN A 47 -3.48 16.95 3.80
N ALA A 48 -2.82 18.10 3.69
CA ALA A 48 -1.47 18.30 4.20
C ALA A 48 -1.45 18.60 5.72
N GLU A 49 -2.59 18.95 6.32
CA GLU A 49 -2.68 19.34 7.72
C GLU A 49 -2.66 18.13 8.66
N ARG A 50 -1.48 17.87 9.22
CA ARG A 50 -1.23 16.76 10.17
C ARG A 50 -2.23 16.73 11.33
N GLN A 51 -2.62 17.89 11.85
CA GLN A 51 -3.52 18.01 13.01
C GLN A 51 -4.94 17.55 12.70
N GLN A 52 -5.38 17.70 11.44
CA GLN A 52 -6.70 17.29 10.95
C GLN A 52 -6.71 15.87 10.40
N TRP A 53 -5.54 15.33 10.07
CA TRP A 53 -5.40 14.03 9.42
C TRP A 53 -6.13 12.89 10.15
N PRO A 54 -6.03 12.71 11.49
CA PRO A 54 -6.75 11.65 12.18
C PRO A 54 -8.27 11.77 12.03
N GLN A 55 -8.82 12.98 12.08
CA GLN A 55 -10.25 13.26 11.98
C GLN A 55 -10.74 12.99 10.56
N VAL A 56 -9.97 13.40 9.54
CA VAL A 56 -10.29 13.12 8.14
C VAL A 56 -10.33 11.62 7.87
N VAL A 57 -9.32 10.87 8.29
CA VAL A 57 -9.30 9.41 8.10
C VAL A 57 -10.45 8.74 8.86
N ALA A 58 -10.76 9.19 10.08
CA ALA A 58 -11.88 8.65 10.85
C ALA A 58 -13.23 8.89 10.15
N ALA A 59 -13.49 10.11 9.69
CA ALA A 59 -14.71 10.46 8.97
C ALA A 59 -14.89 9.63 7.69
N LEU A 60 -13.79 9.38 6.96
CA LEU A 60 -13.82 8.51 5.78
C LEU A 60 -14.14 7.06 6.16
N LEU A 61 -13.59 6.53 7.25
CA LEU A 61 -13.89 5.17 7.73
C LEU A 61 -15.32 5.01 8.25
N GLU A 62 -15.98 6.09 8.64
CA GLU A 62 -17.40 6.06 9.01
C GLU A 62 -18.29 5.89 7.77
N GLY A 63 -17.93 6.48 6.63
CA GLY A 63 -18.73 6.43 5.40
C GLY A 63 -18.30 5.39 4.36
N LEU A 64 -17.05 4.94 4.37
CA LEU A 64 -16.43 4.18 3.27
C LEU A 64 -15.84 2.85 3.74
N GLN A 65 -15.88 1.87 2.83
CA GLN A 65 -15.42 0.50 3.14
C GLN A 65 -13.90 0.34 3.01
N ALA A 66 -13.21 1.19 2.24
CA ALA A 66 -11.77 1.14 2.12
C ALA A 66 -11.15 2.54 2.04
N VAL A 67 -10.11 2.76 2.84
CA VAL A 67 -9.34 4.01 2.90
C VAL A 67 -7.86 3.70 2.78
N TYR A 68 -7.20 4.27 1.79
CA TYR A 68 -5.75 4.37 1.71
C TYR A 68 -5.32 5.74 2.23
N ALA A 69 -4.50 5.77 3.27
CA ALA A 69 -4.05 7.02 3.85
C ALA A 69 -2.52 7.09 3.86
N GLU A 70 -1.98 8.11 3.19
CA GLU A 70 -0.61 8.54 3.48
C GLU A 70 -0.59 9.06 4.91
N VAL A 71 0.33 8.57 5.75
CA VAL A 71 0.46 8.97 7.15
C VAL A 71 1.55 10.05 7.23
N PRO A 72 1.20 11.30 7.61
CA PRO A 72 2.18 12.35 7.80
C PRO A 72 3.20 12.01 8.88
N ALA A 73 4.37 12.64 8.79
CA ALA A 73 5.39 12.57 9.83
C ALA A 73 4.86 13.03 11.18
N GLY A 74 5.27 12.35 12.26
CA GLY A 74 4.94 12.74 13.62
C GLY A 74 3.45 12.63 14.00
N VAL A 75 2.68 11.76 13.35
CA VAL A 75 1.34 11.37 13.84
C VAL A 75 1.51 10.52 15.10
N PRO A 76 0.89 10.90 16.24
CA PRO A 76 0.99 10.14 17.47
C PRO A 76 0.43 8.71 17.33
N GLU A 77 1.11 7.74 17.95
CA GLU A 77 0.72 6.32 17.94
C GLU A 77 -0.72 6.08 18.42
N ALA A 78 -1.19 6.87 19.39
CA ALA A 78 -2.57 6.79 19.90
C ALA A 78 -3.61 6.99 18.79
N HIS A 79 -3.37 7.92 17.85
CA HIS A 79 -4.26 8.12 16.71
C HIS A 79 -4.24 6.93 15.74
N LEU A 80 -3.05 6.39 15.45
CA LEU A 80 -2.92 5.22 14.58
C LEU A 80 -3.65 4.00 15.16
N ARG A 81 -3.48 3.73 16.46
CA ARG A 81 -4.19 2.64 17.15
C ARG A 81 -5.71 2.84 17.13
N ARG A 82 -6.18 4.07 17.36
CA ARG A 82 -7.61 4.41 17.32
C ARG A 82 -8.19 4.20 15.93
N LEU A 83 -7.51 4.64 14.87
CA LEU A 83 -7.95 4.44 13.49
C LEU A 83 -7.97 2.96 13.10
N SER A 84 -6.95 2.19 13.47
CA SER A 84 -6.96 0.74 13.26
C SER A 84 -8.09 0.04 14.02
N ALA A 85 -8.42 0.47 15.24
CA ALA A 85 -9.56 -0.04 15.98
C ALA A 85 -10.89 0.33 15.32
N LEU A 86 -11.03 1.57 14.84
CA LEU A 86 -12.21 2.05 14.11
C LEU A 86 -12.43 1.24 12.83
N ALA A 87 -11.39 1.05 12.01
CA ALA A 87 -11.48 0.26 10.79
C ALA A 87 -11.98 -1.17 11.09
N ARG A 88 -11.46 -1.81 12.14
CA ARG A 88 -11.94 -3.15 12.58
C ARG A 88 -13.39 -3.13 13.02
N ALA A 89 -13.79 -2.16 13.84
CA ALA A 89 -15.17 -2.03 14.33
C ALA A 89 -16.16 -1.84 13.17
N ARG A 90 -15.75 -1.12 12.12
CA ARG A 90 -16.55 -0.88 10.91
C ARG A 90 -16.44 -1.99 9.87
N ARG A 91 -15.61 -3.02 10.12
CA ARG A 91 -15.26 -4.07 9.14
C ARG A 91 -14.74 -3.47 7.82
N GLY A 92 -14.05 -2.33 7.91
CA GLY A 92 -13.46 -1.62 6.77
C GLY A 92 -11.99 -1.96 6.60
N ILE A 93 -11.48 -1.64 5.40
CA ILE A 93 -10.08 -1.78 5.02
C ILE A 93 -9.37 -0.44 5.24
N LEU A 94 -8.31 -0.44 6.04
CA LEU A 94 -7.45 0.71 6.24
C LEU A 94 -6.03 0.37 5.80
N LEU A 95 -5.58 0.99 4.71
CA LEU A 95 -4.21 0.90 4.21
C LEU A 95 -3.45 2.14 4.67
N LEU A 96 -2.48 1.94 5.56
CA LEU A 96 -1.62 3.01 6.05
C LEU A 96 -0.30 2.99 5.30
N ARG A 97 0.04 4.09 4.63
CA ARG A 97 1.36 4.30 4.05
C ARG A 97 2.10 5.40 4.81
N PRO A 98 3.08 5.07 5.65
CA PRO A 98 3.90 6.10 6.25
C PRO A 98 4.76 6.84 5.22
N LEU A 99 4.94 8.15 5.43
CA LEU A 99 5.79 8.99 4.60
C LEU A 99 7.24 9.08 5.08
N ASP A 100 7.50 8.86 6.37
CA ASP A 100 8.82 9.06 6.99
C ASP A 100 9.31 7.84 7.81
N SER A 101 8.43 7.26 8.63
CA SER A 101 8.76 6.39 9.74
C SER A 101 8.00 5.07 9.66
N ARG A 102 8.49 4.02 10.32
CA ARG A 102 7.72 2.78 10.38
C ARG A 102 6.53 2.97 11.31
N LEU A 103 5.40 2.36 10.94
CA LEU A 103 4.24 2.31 11.82
C LEU A 103 4.56 1.45 13.06
N PRO A 104 4.00 1.81 14.24
CA PRO A 104 4.18 1.02 15.46
C PRO A 104 3.67 -0.41 15.32
N SER A 105 4.34 -1.34 16.02
CA SER A 105 3.95 -2.76 16.05
C SER A 105 2.51 -2.95 16.56
N GLY A 106 1.77 -3.82 15.88
CA GLY A 106 0.39 -4.16 16.24
C GLY A 106 -0.68 -3.17 15.77
N VAL A 107 -0.31 -2.07 15.11
CA VAL A 107 -1.27 -1.15 14.47
C VAL A 107 -1.92 -1.83 13.26
N SER A 108 -1.14 -2.50 12.42
CA SER A 108 -1.59 -3.19 11.20
C SER A 108 -1.82 -4.69 11.43
N HIS A 109 -2.75 -5.27 10.67
CA HIS A 109 -2.93 -6.72 10.61
C HIS A 109 -1.86 -7.38 9.73
N LEU A 110 -1.48 -6.71 8.64
CA LEU A 110 -0.44 -7.09 7.70
C LEU A 110 0.42 -5.85 7.41
N THR A 111 1.74 -6.02 7.41
CA THR A 111 2.68 -4.99 6.98
C THR A 111 3.41 -5.49 5.76
N LEU A 112 3.53 -4.62 4.74
CA LEU A 112 4.28 -4.88 3.51
C LEU A 112 5.43 -3.87 3.42
N GLN A 113 6.62 -4.36 3.09
CA GLN A 113 7.78 -3.53 2.86
C GLN A 113 8.47 -3.97 1.57
N SER A 114 8.67 -3.02 0.65
CA SER A 114 9.51 -3.23 -0.53
C SER A 114 10.97 -3.39 -0.10
N GLU A 115 11.64 -4.41 -0.64
CA GLU A 115 13.08 -4.65 -0.45
C GLU A 115 13.86 -4.30 -1.71
N ARG A 116 13.36 -4.73 -2.87
CA ARG A 116 13.99 -4.50 -4.16
C ARG A 116 12.94 -4.23 -5.22
N VAL A 117 13.30 -3.37 -6.18
CA VAL A 117 12.55 -3.15 -7.41
C VAL A 117 13.50 -3.39 -8.58
N VAL A 118 13.13 -4.29 -9.49
CA VAL A 118 13.83 -4.54 -10.75
C VAL A 118 12.92 -4.10 -11.89
N TRP A 119 13.49 -3.42 -12.87
CA TRP A 119 12.78 -2.96 -14.05
C TRP A 119 13.32 -3.63 -15.30
N GLU A 120 12.45 -3.98 -16.23
CA GLU A 120 12.79 -4.62 -17.50
C GLU A 120 12.30 -3.80 -18.70
N GLY A 121 12.96 -3.95 -19.85
CA GLY A 121 12.53 -3.39 -21.15
C GLY A 121 13.29 -2.17 -21.64
N ALA A 122 14.17 -1.60 -20.82
CA ALA A 122 15.14 -0.58 -21.24
C ALA A 122 16.53 -1.24 -21.35
N GLU A 123 16.85 -1.77 -22.52
CA GLU A 123 18.14 -2.42 -22.79
C GLU A 123 19.11 -1.41 -23.40
N SER A 124 20.36 -1.39 -22.93
CA SER A 124 21.44 -0.53 -23.47
C SER A 124 21.10 0.97 -23.52
N GLY A 125 20.24 1.45 -22.62
CA GLY A 125 19.82 2.85 -22.54
C GLY A 125 18.72 3.26 -23.53
N HIS A 126 18.14 2.31 -24.27
CA HIS A 126 17.05 2.55 -25.23
C HIS A 126 15.87 1.59 -24.95
N GLY A 127 14.68 1.91 -25.46
CA GLY A 127 13.46 1.12 -25.25
C GLY A 127 12.47 1.75 -24.26
N ARG A 128 11.54 0.95 -23.74
CA ARG A 128 10.52 1.40 -22.77
C ARG A 128 10.42 0.40 -21.65
N LEU A 129 10.17 0.88 -20.42
CA LEU A 129 9.89 -0.01 -19.30
C LEU A 129 8.65 -0.85 -19.61
N ARG A 130 8.78 -2.17 -19.47
CA ARG A 130 7.72 -3.14 -19.76
C ARG A 130 7.24 -3.83 -18.50
N ARG A 131 8.17 -4.20 -17.60
CA ARG A 131 7.83 -4.88 -16.36
C ARG A 131 8.55 -4.27 -15.19
N ARG A 132 7.91 -4.38 -14.03
CA ARG A 132 8.49 -4.13 -12.73
C ARG A 132 8.30 -5.34 -11.84
N HIS A 133 9.41 -5.89 -11.37
CA HIS A 133 9.43 -6.92 -10.35
C HIS A 133 9.71 -6.28 -8.99
N LEU A 134 8.82 -6.52 -8.04
CA LEU A 134 8.85 -5.94 -6.72
C LEU A 134 9.02 -7.07 -5.70
N HIS A 135 10.17 -7.12 -5.04
CA HIS A 135 10.41 -8.05 -3.94
C HIS A 135 9.97 -7.38 -2.64
N MET A 136 9.11 -8.06 -1.90
CA MET A 136 8.51 -7.52 -0.68
C MET A 136 8.60 -8.49 0.47
N ARG A 137 8.82 -7.92 1.64
CA ARG A 137 8.66 -8.58 2.92
C ARG A 137 7.29 -8.29 3.48
N ALA A 138 6.65 -9.32 4.00
CA ALA A 138 5.33 -9.28 4.59
C ALA A 138 5.36 -9.93 5.96
N TRP A 139 4.79 -9.28 6.96
CA TRP A 139 4.73 -9.81 8.32
C TRP A 139 3.49 -9.32 9.06
N GLY A 140 3.23 -9.93 10.22
CA GLY A 140 2.05 -9.67 11.05
C GLY A 140 1.05 -10.82 11.00
N LYS A 141 -0.13 -10.61 11.60
CA LYS A 141 -1.16 -11.65 11.70
C LYS A 141 -1.66 -12.11 10.32
N GLY A 142 -1.76 -11.20 9.35
CA GLY A 142 -2.17 -11.51 7.97
C GLY A 142 -1.15 -12.32 7.18
N ALA A 143 0.10 -12.40 7.65
CA ALA A 143 1.14 -13.26 7.09
C ALA A 143 1.23 -14.61 7.84
N GLY A 144 0.28 -14.93 8.72
CA GLY A 144 0.32 -16.14 9.54
C GLY A 144 1.29 -16.06 10.72
N GLY A 145 1.67 -14.85 11.15
CA GLY A 145 2.57 -14.63 12.29
C GLY A 145 4.06 -14.86 11.99
N THR A 146 4.39 -15.33 10.80
CA THR A 146 5.77 -15.44 10.30
C THR A 146 6.05 -14.40 9.24
N GLU A 147 7.33 -14.09 9.05
CA GLU A 147 7.77 -13.25 7.96
C GLU A 147 7.78 -14.04 6.64
N ARG A 148 7.31 -13.42 5.57
CA ARG A 148 7.23 -14.00 4.23
C ARG A 148 7.79 -13.04 3.20
N LEU A 149 8.44 -13.59 2.18
CA LEU A 149 8.86 -12.84 1.01
C LEU A 149 7.87 -13.09 -0.12
N TYR A 150 7.59 -12.06 -0.91
CA TYR A 150 6.72 -12.10 -2.08
C TYR A 150 7.42 -11.40 -3.24
N GLU A 151 7.28 -11.96 -4.44
CA GLU A 151 7.58 -11.24 -5.67
C GLU A 151 6.26 -10.80 -6.30
N VAL A 152 6.19 -9.53 -6.70
CA VAL A 152 5.05 -8.94 -7.38
C VAL A 152 5.52 -8.45 -8.73
N GLU A 153 5.01 -9.05 -9.79
CA GLU A 153 5.19 -8.56 -11.16
C GLU A 153 4.09 -7.53 -11.47
N ASP A 154 4.47 -6.44 -12.13
CA ASP A 154 3.58 -5.41 -12.69
C ASP A 154 4.04 -5.16 -14.13
N ASP A 155 3.25 -5.60 -15.09
CA ASP A 155 3.50 -5.51 -16.53
C ASP A 155 2.89 -4.25 -17.17
N GLY A 156 2.31 -3.37 -16.35
CA GLY A 156 1.64 -2.16 -16.83
C GLY A 156 0.19 -2.37 -17.27
N GLU A 157 -0.31 -3.60 -17.37
CA GLU A 157 -1.70 -3.93 -17.76
C GLU A 157 -2.63 -4.07 -16.54
N ASN A 158 -2.25 -3.47 -15.42
CA ASN A 158 -2.95 -3.50 -14.12
C ASN A 158 -2.95 -4.89 -13.47
N ALA A 159 -2.39 -5.90 -14.13
CA ALA A 159 -2.22 -7.24 -13.58
C ALA A 159 -1.02 -7.24 -12.63
N MET A 160 -1.27 -7.15 -11.33
CA MET A 160 -0.26 -7.51 -10.33
C MET A 160 -0.44 -8.94 -9.89
N ARG A 161 0.55 -9.76 -10.22
CA ARG A 161 0.58 -11.17 -9.83
C ARG A 161 1.59 -11.36 -8.72
N VAL A 162 1.14 -12.00 -7.65
CA VAL A 162 2.03 -12.54 -6.63
C VAL A 162 2.67 -13.82 -7.18
N VAL A 163 3.97 -13.75 -7.45
CA VAL A 163 4.80 -14.92 -7.73
C VAL A 163 5.28 -15.45 -6.38
N ALA A 164 5.15 -16.77 -6.19
CA ALA A 164 5.22 -17.45 -4.90
C ALA A 164 6.46 -17.09 -4.08
N GLY A 165 6.32 -17.20 -2.76
CA GLY A 165 7.26 -16.64 -1.83
C GLY A 165 8.68 -17.17 -1.99
N VAL A 166 9.62 -16.25 -2.12
CA VAL A 166 11.05 -16.55 -2.14
C VAL A 166 11.37 -17.23 -0.80
N VAL A 167 11.52 -18.55 -0.81
CA VAL A 167 12.28 -19.23 0.24
C VAL A 167 13.64 -18.56 0.16
N ALA A 168 14.01 -17.79 1.19
CA ALA A 168 15.32 -17.19 1.27
C ALA A 168 16.34 -18.32 1.05
N SER A 169 17.00 -18.34 -0.11
CA SER A 169 18.14 -19.22 -0.30
C SER A 169 19.11 -18.90 0.83
N PRO A 170 19.53 -19.89 1.64
CA PRO A 170 20.48 -19.62 2.70
C PRO A 170 21.72 -19.03 2.02
N ALA A 171 22.17 -17.88 2.53
CA ALA A 171 23.36 -17.21 2.05
C ALA A 171 24.48 -18.26 1.91
N GLY A 172 24.91 -18.49 0.66
CA GLY A 172 26.00 -19.39 0.38
C GLY A 172 27.20 -18.95 1.21
N ARG A 173 27.72 -19.85 2.05
CA ARG A 173 29.01 -19.68 2.70
C ARG A 173 30.02 -19.32 1.61
N ALA A 174 30.57 -18.11 1.68
CA ALA A 174 31.79 -17.81 0.97
C ALA A 174 32.90 -18.68 1.58
N ALA A 175 33.25 -19.75 0.86
CA ALA A 175 34.58 -20.34 0.96
C ALA A 175 35.51 -19.45 0.13
N GLY A 176 36.58 -18.97 0.76
CA GLY A 176 37.58 -18.09 0.17
C GLY A 176 38.42 -17.48 1.27
#